data_AF-A0A349QAG6-F1
#
_entry.id   AF-A0A349QAG6-F1
#
_cell.length_a   1.000
_cell.length_b   1.000
_cell.length_c   1.000
_cell.angle_alpha   90.00
_cell.angle_beta   90.00
_cell.angle_gamma   90.00
#
_symmetry.space_group_name_H-M   'P 1'
#
loop_
_entity.id
_entity.type
_entity.pdbx_description
1 polymer ?
#
loop_
_entity_poly.entity_id
_entity_poly.type
_entity_poly.pdbx_seq_one_letter_code
_entity_poly.pdbx_strand_id
1 'polypeptide(L)'
;MAQEKKQEMKAIKSTLNNLILERDSFKGKDGKDMFSYFIHGYALGREIKADFVASDQGGYEVLDLLFSLEKDVKVVMRDEVMTDEKGRDTHYTVYEARVQDDDGNVYSYKIKPARNSDKTYLDMLLTALAKNENGGDVKIA
;
A
#
# COMPACT_ATOMS: atom_id res chain seq x y z
N MET A 1 -26.40 -8.44 -0.22
CA MET A 1 -25.37 -8.92 -1.17
C MET A 1 -24.33 -7.85 -1.53
N ALA A 2 -24.62 -6.85 -2.37
CA ALA A 2 -23.60 -5.88 -2.82
C ALA A 2 -23.19 -4.85 -1.74
N GLN A 3 -24.14 -4.44 -0.92
CA GLN A 3 -23.92 -3.47 0.16
C GLN A 3 -23.19 -4.08 1.36
N GLU A 4 -23.46 -5.37 1.65
CA GLU A 4 -22.74 -6.18 2.63
C GLU A 4 -21.29 -6.43 2.18
N LYS A 5 -21.06 -6.82 0.91
CA LYS A 5 -19.69 -6.91 0.35
C LYS A 5 -18.93 -5.58 0.44
N LYS A 6 -19.62 -4.45 0.21
CA LYS A 6 -19.01 -3.11 0.29
C LYS A 6 -18.68 -2.72 1.73
N GLN A 7 -19.50 -3.12 2.70
CA GLN A 7 -19.23 -2.94 4.13
C GLN A 7 -18.14 -3.86 4.65
N GLU A 8 -18.11 -5.13 4.23
CA GLU A 8 -17.02 -6.07 4.51
C GLU A 8 -15.69 -5.56 3.94
N MET A 9 -15.65 -5.13 2.67
CA MET A 9 -14.44 -4.54 2.07
C MET A 9 -14.00 -3.25 2.74
N LYS A 10 -14.94 -2.42 3.23
CA LYS A 10 -14.63 -1.20 3.99
C LYS A 10 -14.06 -1.51 5.38
N ALA A 11 -14.61 -2.52 6.06
CA ALA A 11 -14.11 -2.98 7.36
C ALA A 11 -12.74 -3.64 7.23
N ILE A 12 -12.55 -4.50 6.23
CA ILE A 12 -11.25 -5.11 5.87
C ILE A 12 -10.18 -4.03 5.66
N LYS A 13 -10.45 -3.01 4.85
CA LYS A 13 -9.52 -1.89 4.61
C LYS A 13 -9.17 -1.08 5.86
N SER A 14 -10.07 -1.04 6.85
CA SER A 14 -9.86 -0.35 8.12
C SER A 14 -9.01 -1.16 9.11
N THR A 15 -9.01 -2.49 9.00
CA THR A 15 -8.24 -3.40 9.86
C THR A 15 -6.83 -3.66 9.32
N LEU A 16 -6.62 -3.45 8.01
CA LEU A 16 -5.35 -3.50 7.26
C LEU A 16 -4.28 -2.44 7.63
N ASN A 17 -4.31 -1.91 8.85
CA ASN A 17 -3.42 -0.84 9.33
C ASN A 17 -1.95 -1.25 9.51
N ASN A 18 -1.57 -2.48 9.15
CA ASN A 18 -0.23 -3.03 9.36
C ASN A 18 0.48 -3.46 8.07
N LEU A 19 0.12 -2.89 6.92
CA LEU A 19 0.99 -3.02 5.74
C LEU A 19 2.24 -2.20 5.96
N ILE A 20 3.39 -2.87 6.01
CA ILE A 20 4.70 -2.22 6.06
C ILE A 20 5.21 -2.06 4.63
N LEU A 21 5.59 -0.84 4.29
CA LEU A 21 6.30 -0.54 3.06
C LEU A 21 7.78 -0.85 3.28
N GLU A 22 8.31 -1.73 2.46
CA GLU A 22 9.72 -2.11 2.45
C GLU A 22 10.44 -1.49 1.28
N ARG A 23 11.77 -1.44 1.38
CA ARG A 23 12.63 -1.00 0.29
C ARG A 23 13.87 -1.87 0.12
N ASP A 24 14.25 -2.08 -1.13
CA ASP A 24 15.49 -2.73 -1.53
C ASP A 24 16.32 -1.81 -2.41
N SER A 25 17.64 -1.78 -2.18
CA SER A 25 18.58 -1.07 -3.06
C SER A 25 18.89 -1.86 -4.32
N PHE A 26 18.94 -1.18 -5.46
CA PHE A 26 19.40 -1.75 -6.73
C PHE A 26 20.24 -0.74 -7.51
N LYS A 27 21.00 -1.22 -8.49
CA LYS A 27 21.76 -0.37 -9.41
C LYS A 27 20.88 0.04 -10.60
N GLY A 28 20.68 1.34 -10.76
CA GLY A 28 20.06 1.93 -11.94
C GLY A 28 20.87 1.66 -13.22
N LYS A 29 20.26 1.92 -14.37
CA LYS A 29 20.93 1.75 -15.68
C LYS A 29 22.15 2.65 -15.84
N ASP A 30 22.20 3.76 -15.11
CA ASP A 30 23.30 4.72 -15.04
C ASP A 30 24.31 4.38 -13.92
N GLY A 31 24.15 3.24 -13.23
CA GLY A 31 25.02 2.78 -12.15
C GLY A 31 24.75 3.44 -10.79
N LYS A 32 23.77 4.34 -10.69
CA LYS A 32 23.39 4.97 -9.41
C LYS A 32 22.66 3.99 -8.51
N ASP A 33 22.86 4.13 -7.21
CA ASP A 33 22.05 3.44 -6.21
C ASP A 33 20.64 4.03 -6.22
N MET A 34 19.66 3.15 -6.35
CA MET A 34 18.24 3.48 -6.35
C MET A 34 17.51 2.55 -5.38
N PHE A 35 16.34 2.96 -4.92
CA PHE A 35 15.48 2.12 -4.10
C PHE A 35 14.24 1.69 -4.87
N SER A 36 13.88 0.42 -4.72
CA SER A 36 12.55 -0.11 -5.06
C SER A 36 11.71 -0.14 -3.78
N TYR A 37 10.41 0.11 -3.89
CA TYR A 37 9.48 0.17 -2.76
C TYR A 37 8.38 -0.85 -2.97
N PHE A 38 8.06 -1.64 -1.96
CA PHE A 38 7.09 -2.72 -2.13
C PHE A 38 6.46 -3.14 -0.82
N ILE A 39 5.37 -3.87 -0.93
CA ILE A 39 4.88 -4.73 0.15
C ILE A 39 5.02 -6.18 -0.30
N HIS A 40 5.15 -7.10 0.64
CA HIS A 40 5.05 -8.52 0.36
C HIS A 40 4.20 -9.24 1.40
N GLY A 41 3.81 -10.47 1.09
CA GLY A 41 3.06 -11.32 2.00
C GLY A 41 2.63 -12.61 1.33
N TYR A 42 1.91 -13.46 2.07
CA TYR A 42 1.47 -14.76 1.59
C TYR A 42 0.02 -14.71 1.12
N ALA A 43 -0.22 -15.08 -0.14
CA ALA A 43 -1.55 -15.15 -0.71
C ALA A 43 -1.61 -16.26 -1.77
N LEU A 44 -2.75 -16.98 -1.83
CA LEU A 44 -2.98 -18.06 -2.80
C LEU A 44 -1.90 -19.17 -2.76
N GLY A 45 -1.39 -19.50 -1.58
CA GLY A 45 -0.41 -20.60 -1.41
C GLY A 45 1.02 -20.25 -1.86
N ARG A 46 1.35 -18.96 -1.99
CA ARG A 46 2.71 -18.50 -2.28
C ARG A 46 2.96 -17.10 -1.72
N GLU A 47 4.23 -16.74 -1.62
CA GLU A 47 4.63 -15.36 -1.40
C GLU A 47 4.37 -14.52 -2.66
N ILE A 48 3.81 -13.33 -2.46
CA ILE A 48 3.49 -12.36 -3.51
C ILE A 48 4.05 -11.01 -3.08
N LYS A 49 4.64 -10.28 -4.04
CA LYS A 49 5.15 -8.92 -3.90
C LYS A 49 4.32 -7.97 -4.76
N ALA A 50 4.04 -6.78 -4.24
CA ALA A 50 3.40 -5.69 -4.99
C ALA A 50 4.28 -4.44 -4.89
N ASP A 51 4.80 -4.00 -6.03
CA ASP A 51 5.67 -2.82 -6.10
C ASP A 51 4.87 -1.51 -6.08
N PHE A 52 5.43 -0.51 -5.43
CA PHE A 52 4.95 0.87 -5.37
C PHE A 52 5.98 1.83 -5.98
N VAL A 53 5.48 2.94 -6.50
CA VAL A 53 6.27 4.06 -6.99
C VAL A 53 5.77 5.36 -6.38
N ALA A 54 6.65 6.35 -6.32
CA ALA A 54 6.28 7.72 -6.00
C ALA A 54 5.22 8.26 -6.98
N SER A 55 4.37 9.17 -6.51
CA SER A 55 3.34 9.79 -7.35
C SER A 55 3.94 10.60 -8.50
N ASP A 56 5.06 11.29 -8.23
CA ASP A 56 5.89 12.04 -9.17
C ASP A 56 7.40 11.78 -8.95
N GLN A 57 8.26 12.39 -9.78
CA GLN A 57 9.72 12.20 -9.75
C GLN A 57 10.39 12.73 -8.48
N GLY A 58 9.95 13.88 -7.96
CA GLY A 58 10.52 14.45 -6.72
C GLY A 58 10.10 13.66 -5.48
N GLY A 59 9.00 12.91 -5.58
CA GLY A 59 8.52 12.05 -4.51
C GLY A 59 9.45 10.94 -4.06
N TYR A 60 10.44 10.54 -4.86
CA TYR A 60 11.42 9.55 -4.42
C TYR A 60 12.31 10.10 -3.30
N GLU A 61 12.67 11.39 -3.35
CA GLU A 61 13.42 12.05 -2.25
C GLU A 61 12.58 12.11 -0.96
N VAL A 62 11.27 12.30 -1.10
CA VAL A 62 10.34 12.27 0.05
C VAL A 62 10.27 10.87 0.64
N LEU A 63 10.20 9.82 -0.18
CA LEU A 63 10.24 8.44 0.31
C LEU A 63 11.55 8.15 1.04
N ASP A 64 12.69 8.55 0.49
CA ASP A 64 13.99 8.38 1.15
C ASP A 64 14.04 9.07 2.52
N LEU A 65 13.45 10.26 2.63
CA LEU A 65 13.32 10.97 3.90
C LEU A 65 12.44 10.20 4.89
N LEU A 66 11.27 9.69 4.48
CA LEU A 66 10.40 8.90 5.36
C LEU A 66 11.14 7.68 5.93
N PHE A 67 11.89 6.95 5.08
CA PHE A 67 12.70 5.81 5.51
C PHE A 67 13.97 6.19 6.29
N SER A 68 14.36 7.47 6.33
CA SER A 68 15.43 7.96 7.22
C SER A 68 14.91 8.36 8.60
N LEU A 69 13.63 8.74 8.69
CA LEU A 69 12.97 9.08 9.95
C LEU A 69 12.62 7.81 10.72
N GLU A 70 12.01 6.84 10.05
CA GLU A 70 11.54 5.62 10.68
C GLU A 70 11.82 4.40 9.80
N LYS A 71 12.13 3.28 10.45
CA LYS A 71 12.32 2.01 9.74
C LYS A 71 11.00 1.43 9.24
N ASP A 72 9.96 1.54 10.06
CA ASP A 72 8.67 0.90 9.84
C ASP A 72 7.70 1.89 9.16
N VAL A 73 7.93 2.15 7.88
CA VAL A 73 7.04 2.98 7.06
C VAL A 73 5.74 2.23 6.78
N LYS A 74 4.59 2.79 7.16
CA LYS A 74 3.28 2.16 6.96
C LYS A 74 2.65 2.55 5.64
N VAL A 75 1.89 1.64 5.02
CA VAL A 75 1.00 1.95 3.90
C VAL A 75 -0.41 2.20 4.43
N VAL A 76 -0.89 3.43 4.27
CA VAL A 76 -2.26 3.84 4.63
C VAL A 76 -3.12 3.92 3.37
N MET A 77 -4.33 3.37 3.45
CA MET A 77 -5.31 3.34 2.36
C MET A 77 -6.52 4.19 2.71
N ARG A 78 -7.01 4.99 1.76
CA ARG A 78 -8.30 5.69 1.90
C ARG A 78 -9.07 5.72 0.59
N ASP A 79 -10.38 5.58 0.68
CA ASP A 79 -11.25 5.73 -0.48
C ASP A 79 -11.61 7.21 -0.68
N GLU A 80 -11.42 7.70 -1.89
CA GLU A 80 -11.76 9.06 -2.31
C GLU A 80 -12.76 9.02 -3.47
N VAL A 81 -13.45 10.15 -3.65
CA VAL A 81 -14.39 10.39 -4.74
C VAL A 81 -13.91 11.62 -5.49
N MET A 82 -13.78 11.50 -6.81
CA MET A 82 -13.57 12.65 -7.70
C MET A 82 -14.83 12.82 -8.56
N THR A 83 -15.47 13.96 -8.42
CA THR A 83 -16.62 14.36 -9.24
C THR A 83 -16.12 15.19 -10.42
N ASP A 84 -16.45 14.78 -11.64
CA ASP A 84 -16.10 15.55 -12.84
C ASP A 84 -17.03 16.76 -13.06
N GLU A 85 -16.70 17.62 -14.03
CA GLU A 85 -17.51 18.79 -14.38
C GLU A 85 -18.94 18.46 -14.85
N LYS A 86 -19.21 17.19 -15.18
CA LYS A 86 -20.52 16.68 -15.60
C LYS A 86 -21.29 16.01 -14.44
N GLY A 87 -20.76 16.09 -13.22
CA GLY A 87 -21.37 15.50 -12.02
C GLY A 87 -21.21 13.98 -11.92
N ARG A 88 -20.26 13.37 -12.64
CA ARG A 88 -19.99 11.93 -12.55
C ARG A 88 -18.94 11.65 -11.47
N ASP A 89 -19.30 10.80 -10.53
CA ASP A 89 -18.42 10.36 -9.45
C ASP A 89 -17.53 9.19 -9.88
N THR A 90 -16.23 9.36 -9.70
CA THR A 90 -15.23 8.31 -9.85
C THR A 90 -14.67 7.96 -8.48
N HIS A 91 -14.91 6.73 -8.03
CA HIS A 91 -14.34 6.20 -6.80
C HIS A 91 -12.95 5.63 -7.04
N TYR A 92 -11.98 5.99 -6.20
CA TYR A 92 -10.63 5.45 -6.26
C TYR A 92 -10.03 5.32 -4.86
N THR A 93 -9.04 4.44 -4.72
CA THR A 93 -8.28 4.29 -3.48
C THR A 93 -6.97 5.05 -3.60
N VAL A 94 -6.65 5.85 -2.59
CA VAL A 94 -5.36 6.51 -2.39
C VAL A 94 -4.52 5.69 -1.43
N TYR A 95 -3.24 5.58 -1.76
CA TYR A 95 -2.22 4.93 -0.94
C TYR A 95 -1.21 5.98 -0.48
N GLU A 96 -0.83 5.93 0.79
CA GLU A 96 0.21 6.80 1.37
C GLU A 96 1.24 5.98 2.12
N ALA A 97 2.52 6.28 1.89
CA ALA A 97 3.58 5.94 2.83
C ALA A 97 3.47 6.90 4.02
N ARG A 98 3.44 6.39 5.25
CA ARG A 98 3.25 7.18 6.47
C ARG A 98 4.20 6.74 7.58
N VAL A 99 4.79 7.72 8.25
CA VAL A 99 5.58 7.55 9.47
C VAL A 99 5.06 8.50 10.55
N GLN A 100 5.39 8.22 11.79
CA GLN A 100 5.21 9.11 12.92
C GLN A 100 6.57 9.23 13.61
N ASP A 101 7.05 10.46 13.81
CA ASP A 101 8.33 10.68 14.50
C ASP A 101 8.18 10.56 16.02
N ASP A 102 9.31 10.65 16.73
CA ASP A 102 9.39 10.60 18.19
C ASP A 102 8.56 11.70 18.90
N ASP A 103 8.37 12.85 18.26
CA ASP A 103 7.59 13.98 18.76
C ASP A 103 6.07 13.81 18.48
N GLY A 104 5.70 12.75 17.78
CA GLY A 104 4.32 12.41 17.43
C GLY A 104 3.80 13.09 16.17
N ASN A 105 4.63 13.79 15.40
CA ASN A 105 4.27 14.38 14.12
C ASN A 105 4.11 13.29 13.07
N VAL A 106 3.04 13.39 12.27
CA VAL A 106 2.75 12.43 11.20
C VAL A 106 3.19 13.01 9.87
N TYR A 107 4.07 12.28 9.18
CA TYR A 107 4.50 12.60 7.82
C TYR A 107 3.97 11.54 6.87
N SER A 108 3.43 11.99 5.73
CA SER A 108 2.90 11.07 4.73
C SER A 108 3.12 11.56 3.31
N TYR A 109 3.33 10.62 2.39
CA TYR A 109 3.48 10.88 0.97
C TYR A 109 2.68 9.90 0.12
N LYS A 110 2.06 10.40 -0.95
CA LYS A 110 1.21 9.62 -1.85
C LYS A 110 2.03 8.69 -2.72
N ILE A 111 1.70 7.40 -2.70
CA ILE A 111 2.29 6.36 -3.56
C ILE A 111 1.23 5.73 -4.45
N LYS A 112 1.67 5.00 -5.48
CA LYS A 112 0.79 4.26 -6.38
C LYS A 112 1.40 2.90 -6.71
N PRO A 113 0.59 1.85 -6.92
CA PRO A 113 1.09 0.59 -7.47
C PRO A 113 1.86 0.86 -8.76
N ALA A 114 3.03 0.25 -8.91
CA ALA A 114 3.93 0.49 -10.04
C ALA A 114 3.28 0.10 -11.38
N ARG A 115 2.52 -1.00 -11.37
CA ARG A 115 1.84 -1.57 -12.55
C ARG A 115 0.44 -2.05 -12.20
N ASN A 116 -0.36 -2.31 -13.23
CA ASN A 116 -1.68 -2.92 -13.05
C ASN A 116 -1.59 -4.31 -12.39
N SER A 117 -0.51 -5.08 -12.65
CA SER A 117 -0.26 -6.35 -11.97
C SER A 117 -0.03 -6.17 -10.47
N ASP A 118 0.70 -5.13 -10.05
CA ASP A 118 0.94 -4.83 -8.63
C ASP A 118 -0.35 -4.45 -7.92
N LYS A 119 -1.25 -3.73 -8.60
CA LYS A 119 -2.60 -3.47 -8.08
C LYS A 119 -3.36 -4.77 -7.85
N THR A 120 -3.33 -5.72 -8.79
CA THR A 120 -3.97 -7.03 -8.63
C THR A 120 -3.34 -7.83 -7.49
N TYR A 121 -2.02 -7.81 -7.36
CA TYR A 121 -1.32 -8.49 -6.27
C TYR A 121 -1.64 -7.87 -4.91
N LEU A 122 -1.71 -6.55 -4.83
CA LEU A 122 -2.18 -5.84 -3.64
C LEU A 122 -3.59 -6.33 -3.28
N ASP A 123 -4.55 -6.30 -4.20
CA ASP A 123 -5.92 -6.77 -3.95
C ASP A 123 -5.97 -8.23 -3.43
N MET A 124 -5.11 -9.11 -3.95
CA MET A 124 -4.96 -10.49 -3.46
C MET A 124 -4.42 -10.55 -2.03
N LEU A 125 -3.40 -9.76 -1.71
CA LEU A 125 -2.83 -9.66 -0.37
C LEU A 125 -3.86 -9.13 0.62
N LEU A 126 -4.56 -8.05 0.28
CA LEU A 126 -5.63 -7.47 1.10
C LEU A 126 -6.74 -8.50 1.37
N THR A 127 -7.14 -9.26 0.35
CA THR A 127 -8.15 -10.31 0.48
C THR A 127 -7.68 -11.48 1.35
N ALA A 128 -6.40 -11.84 1.31
CA ALA A 128 -5.84 -12.88 2.17
C ALA A 128 -5.77 -12.44 3.63
N LEU A 129 -5.27 -11.23 3.88
CA LEU A 129 -5.18 -10.65 5.23
C LEU A 129 -6.57 -10.54 5.88
N ALA A 130 -7.57 -10.06 5.13
CA ALA A 130 -8.97 -10.03 5.54
C ALA A 130 -9.52 -11.39 6.02
N LYS A 131 -9.18 -12.46 5.32
CA LYS A 131 -9.62 -13.81 5.68
C LYS A 131 -8.96 -14.25 6.97
N ASN A 132 -7.66 -13.99 7.12
CA ASN A 132 -6.89 -14.39 8.29
C ASN A 132 -7.37 -13.68 9.57
N GLU A 133 -7.69 -12.38 9.50
CA GLU A 133 -8.21 -11.62 10.64
C GLU A 133 -9.62 -12.03 11.07
N ASN A 134 -10.45 -12.47 10.11
CA ASN A 134 -11.80 -12.95 10.37
C ASN A 134 -11.87 -14.45 10.76
N GLY A 135 -10.73 -15.06 11.14
CA GLY A 135 -10.67 -16.46 11.60
C GLY A 135 -10.66 -17.51 10.47
N GLY A 136 -10.31 -17.11 9.25
CA GLY A 136 -10.15 -18.02 8.12
C GLY A 136 -8.83 -18.80 8.21
N ASP A 137 -8.95 -20.07 8.60
CA ASP A 137 -7.97 -21.16 8.52
C ASP A 137 -6.48 -20.75 8.67
N VAL A 138 -6.04 -20.72 9.93
CA VAL A 138 -4.63 -20.90 10.28
C VAL A 138 -4.15 -22.22 9.67
N LYS A 139 -3.45 -22.15 8.54
CA LYS A 139 -2.57 -23.22 8.10
C LYS A 139 -1.13 -22.79 8.25
N ILE A 140 -0.61 -23.20 9.41
CA ILE A 140 0.80 -23.37 9.71
C ILE A 140 1.41 -24.25 8.61
N ALA A 141 2.49 -23.79 8.00
CA ALA A 141 3.49 -24.63 7.36
C ALA A 141 4.86 -24.01 7.64
#